data_AF-A0A5D3YIV3-F1
#
_entry.id   AF-A0A5D3YIV3-F1
#
_cell.length_a   1.000
_cell.length_b   1.000
_cell.length_c   1.000
_cell.angle_alpha   90.00
_cell.angle_beta   90.00
_cell.angle_gamma   90.00
#
_symmetry.space_group_name_H-M   'P 1'
#
loop_
_entity.id
_entity.type
_entity.pdbx_description
1 polymer ?
#
loop_
_entity_poly.entity_id
_entity_poly.type
_entity_poly.pdbx_seq_one_letter_code
_entity_poly.pdbx_strand_id
1 'polypeptide(L)'
;MSGHHISTDKTLLGVAGALFILTILTVGVHYIHIPEPWSIIVAMGIAIFKATLVAAFFMNLYWDERFNTMLFIASIAFFGLLVGLTLLDTLFRPEVMPAF
;
A
#
# COMPACT_ATOMS: atom_id res chain seq x y z
N MET A 1 10.14 15.55 30.00
CA MET A 1 9.00 14.62 29.89
C MET A 1 7.99 15.26 28.94
N SER A 2 8.25 15.13 27.65
CA SER A 2 7.45 15.73 26.57
C SER A 2 6.09 15.02 26.50
N GLY A 3 5.01 15.80 26.47
CA GLY A 3 3.65 15.30 26.52
C GLY A 3 3.38 14.25 25.44
N HIS A 4 2.82 13.13 25.87
CA HIS A 4 2.36 12.03 25.04
C HIS A 4 1.19 12.54 24.16
N HIS A 5 1.51 13.03 22.95
CA HIS A 5 0.51 13.51 21.99
C HIS A 5 -0.16 12.30 21.32
N ILE A 6 -1.03 11.62 22.07
CA ILE A 6 -1.94 10.62 21.52
C ILE A 6 -2.90 11.32 20.57
N SER A 7 -2.95 10.83 19.33
CA SER A 7 -3.89 11.26 18.31
C SER A 7 -5.30 11.24 18.92
N THR A 8 -6.05 12.35 18.78
CA THR A 8 -7.42 12.44 19.32
C THR A 8 -8.25 11.24 18.85
N ASP A 9 -8.85 10.47 19.75
CA ASP A 9 -9.61 9.25 19.43
C ASP A 9 -10.63 9.45 18.29
N LYS A 10 -11.19 10.65 18.18
CA LYS A 10 -12.11 11.03 17.10
C LYS A 10 -11.50 10.95 15.70
N THR A 11 -10.21 11.28 15.53
CA THR A 11 -9.54 11.19 14.23
C THR A 11 -9.33 9.74 13.83
N LEU A 12 -8.90 8.88 14.76
CA LEU A 12 -8.72 7.45 14.52
C LEU A 12 -10.04 6.75 14.18
N LEU A 13 -11.12 7.06 14.89
CA LEU A 13 -12.48 6.57 14.58
C LEU A 13 -12.98 7.06 13.21
N GLY A 14 -12.70 8.33 12.85
CA GLY A 14 -13.03 8.87 11.54
C GLY A 14 -12.30 8.14 10.40
N VAL A 15 -11.00 7.89 10.56
CA VAL A 15 -10.18 7.17 9.57
C VAL A 15 -10.58 5.69 9.52
N ALA A 16 -10.93 5.07 10.65
CA ALA A 16 -11.49 3.71 10.66
C ALA A 16 -12.76 3.61 9.80
N GLY A 17 -13.69 4.58 9.95
CA GLY A 17 -14.87 4.66 9.11
C GLY A 17 -14.54 4.79 7.62
N ALA A 18 -13.58 5.64 7.27
CA ALA A 18 -13.10 5.78 5.89
C ALA A 18 -12.53 4.44 5.35
N LEU A 19 -11.71 3.73 6.14
CA LEU A 19 -11.16 2.43 5.74
C LEU A 19 -12.26 1.37 5.52
N PHE A 20 -13.31 1.37 6.34
CA PHE A 20 -14.47 0.50 6.13
C PHE A 20 -15.16 0.78 4.81
N ILE A 21 -15.38 2.06 4.48
CA ILE A 21 -15.97 2.47 3.20
C ILE A 21 -15.09 2.02 2.03
N LEU A 22 -13.78 2.24 2.09
CA LEU A 22 -12.85 1.78 1.04
C LEU A 22 -12.82 0.25 0.92
N THR A 23 -13.07 -0.47 2.02
CA THR A 23 -13.15 -1.94 2.01
C THR A 23 -14.41 -2.42 1.30
N ILE A 24 -15.56 -1.84 1.62
CA ILE A 24 -16.82 -2.11 0.91
C ILE A 24 -16.66 -1.77 -0.57
N LEU A 25 -16.00 -0.65 -0.90
CA LEU A 25 -15.72 -0.26 -2.27
C LEU A 25 -14.87 -1.33 -2.99
N THR A 26 -13.81 -1.85 -2.37
CA THR A 26 -13.00 -2.91 -3.00
C THR A 26 -13.80 -4.18 -3.26
N VAL A 27 -14.70 -4.56 -2.35
CA VAL A 27 -15.59 -5.70 -2.55
C VAL A 27 -16.60 -5.41 -3.66
N GLY A 28 -17.17 -4.21 -3.70
CA GLY A 28 -18.07 -3.77 -4.77
C GLY A 28 -17.41 -3.79 -6.15
N VAL A 29 -16.19 -3.26 -6.26
CA VAL A 29 -15.39 -3.30 -7.50
C VAL A 29 -15.14 -4.73 -7.96
N HIS A 30 -14.95 -5.68 -7.05
CA HIS A 30 -14.79 -7.08 -7.41
C HIS A 30 -16.08 -7.70 -7.99
N TYR A 31 -17.26 -7.26 -7.56
CA TYR A 31 -18.54 -7.75 -8.10
C TYR A 31 -18.92 -7.12 -9.44
N ILE A 32 -18.46 -5.90 -9.69
CA ILE A 32 -18.63 -5.23 -10.97
C ILE A 32 -17.58 -5.83 -11.90
N HIS A 33 -18.00 -6.57 -12.93
CA HIS A 33 -17.09 -7.23 -13.88
C HIS A 33 -16.41 -6.20 -14.79
N ILE A 34 -15.47 -5.44 -14.24
CA ILE A 34 -14.65 -4.50 -15.00
C ILE A 34 -13.71 -5.32 -15.91
N PRO A 35 -13.62 -5.00 -17.21
CA PRO A 35 -12.71 -5.71 -18.10
C PRO A 35 -11.25 -5.52 -17.68
N GLU A 36 -10.47 -6.60 -17.78
CA GLU A 36 -9.01 -6.57 -17.71
C GLU A 36 -8.45 -5.60 -18.77
N PRO A 37 -7.45 -4.75 -18.47
CA PRO A 37 -6.67 -4.67 -17.23
C PRO A 37 -7.17 -3.59 -16.26
N TRP A 38 -8.31 -2.96 -16.51
CA TRP A 38 -8.79 -1.84 -15.69
C TRP A 38 -9.20 -2.29 -14.28
N SER A 39 -9.67 -3.53 -14.14
CA SER A 39 -9.99 -4.13 -12.84
C SER A 39 -8.79 -4.07 -11.87
N ILE A 40 -7.60 -4.51 -12.31
CA ILE A 40 -6.43 -4.56 -11.45
C ILE A 40 -5.89 -3.16 -11.10
N ILE A 41 -5.94 -2.22 -12.04
CA ILE A 41 -5.52 -0.84 -11.83
C ILE A 41 -6.38 -0.18 -10.75
N VAL A 42 -7.71 -0.35 -10.83
CA VAL A 42 -8.64 0.19 -9.84
C VAL A 42 -8.43 -0.48 -8.47
N ALA A 43 -8.31 -1.81 -8.45
CA ALA A 43 -8.08 -2.55 -7.20
C ALA A 43 -6.78 -2.11 -6.50
N MET A 44 -5.69 -1.96 -7.26
CA MET A 44 -4.41 -1.46 -6.76
C MET A 44 -4.51 -0.01 -6.28
N GLY A 45 -5.21 0.85 -7.01
CA GLY A 45 -5.43 2.24 -6.60
C GLY A 45 -6.12 2.35 -5.23
N ILE A 46 -7.19 1.58 -5.02
CA ILE A 46 -7.88 1.56 -3.73
C ILE A 46 -7.00 0.94 -2.64
N ALA A 47 -6.21 -0.09 -2.96
CA ALA A 47 -5.28 -0.70 -2.02
C ALA A 47 -4.20 0.29 -1.52
N ILE A 48 -3.61 1.07 -2.44
CA ILE A 48 -2.63 2.12 -2.09
C ILE A 48 -3.29 3.17 -1.19
N PHE A 49 -4.51 3.61 -1.51
CA PHE A 49 -5.22 4.60 -0.71
C PHE A 49 -5.54 4.12 0.71
N LYS A 50 -5.87 2.83 0.88
CA LYS A 50 -6.03 2.21 2.20
C LYS A 50 -4.70 2.19 2.95
N ALA A 51 -3.63 1.76 2.30
CA ALA A 51 -2.30 1.67 2.90
C ALA A 51 -1.77 3.04 3.35
N THR A 52 -1.99 4.10 2.57
CA THR A 52 -1.57 5.47 2.93
C THR A 52 -2.35 6.00 4.14
N LEU A 53 -3.66 5.76 4.23
CA LEU A 53 -4.46 6.12 5.41
C LEU A 53 -3.98 5.40 6.67
N VAL A 54 -3.69 4.10 6.57
CA VAL A 54 -3.16 3.32 7.70
C VAL A 54 -1.79 3.83 8.13
N ALA A 55 -0.87 4.02 7.18
CA ALA A 55 0.48 4.52 7.47
C ALA A 55 0.45 5.94 8.07
N ALA A 56 -0.32 6.86 7.50
CA ALA A 56 -0.38 8.23 7.98
C ALA A 56 -0.98 8.33 9.39
N PHE A 57 -2.10 7.65 9.66
CA PHE A 57 -2.89 7.87 10.87
C PHE A 57 -2.70 6.81 11.95
N PHE A 58 -2.79 5.52 11.61
CA PHE A 58 -2.70 4.43 12.59
C PHE A 58 -1.26 4.12 13.01
N MET A 59 -0.28 4.30 12.11
CA MET A 59 1.14 4.23 12.47
C MET A 59 1.68 5.56 13.01
N ASN A 60 0.81 6.56 13.17
CA ASN A 60 1.13 7.91 13.63
C ASN A 60 2.18 8.65 12.78
N LEU A 61 2.49 8.16 11.57
CA LEU A 61 3.56 8.70 10.72
C LEU A 61 3.34 10.17 10.35
N TYR A 62 2.08 10.61 10.27
CA TYR A 62 1.73 12.01 10.00
C TYR A 62 2.17 12.97 11.12
N TRP A 63 2.17 12.50 12.37
CA TRP A 63 2.54 13.30 13.55
C TRP A 63 3.91 12.94 14.13
N ASP A 64 4.55 11.91 13.58
CA ASP A 64 5.86 11.45 14.01
C ASP A 64 7.00 12.30 13.40
N GLU A 65 8.22 12.03 13.87
CA GLU A 65 9.43 12.65 13.35
C GLU A 65 9.60 12.44 11.84
N ARG A 66 10.07 13.48 11.15
CA ARG A 66 10.30 13.46 9.69
C ARG A 66 11.25 12.35 9.27
N PHE A 67 12.15 11.94 10.16
CA PHE A 67 13.07 10.82 9.96
C PHE A 67 12.35 9.50 9.71
N ASN A 68 11.28 9.18 10.46
CA ASN A 68 10.54 7.94 10.27
C ASN A 68 9.82 7.92 8.90
N THR A 69 9.26 9.07 8.48
CA THR A 69 8.69 9.20 7.13
C THR A 69 9.73 8.97 6.04
N MET A 70 10.93 9.51 6.21
CA MET A 70 12.02 9.31 5.24
C MET A 70 12.45 7.84 5.17
N LEU A 71 12.55 7.17 6.33
CA LEU A 71 12.88 5.75 6.42
C LEU A 71 11.79 4.87 5.76
N PHE A 72 10.52 5.20 5.97
CA PHE A 72 9.40 4.53 5.32
C PHE A 72 9.46 4.66 3.79
N ILE A 73 9.69 5.86 3.26
CA ILE A 73 9.84 6.10 1.82
C ILE A 73 11.04 5.31 1.26
N ALA A 74 12.17 5.32 1.97
CA ALA A 74 13.35 4.55 1.59
C ALA A 74 13.06 3.03 1.54
N SER A 75 12.27 2.52 2.51
CA SER A 75 11.86 1.11 2.54
C SER A 75 10.98 0.73 1.34
N ILE A 76 10.05 1.60 0.94
CA ILE A 76 9.20 1.39 -0.24
C ILE A 76 10.05 1.45 -1.51
N ALA A 77 10.98 2.39 -1.61
CA ALA A 77 11.87 2.50 -2.76
C ALA A 77 12.74 1.24 -2.91
N PHE A 78 13.30 0.75 -1.80
CA PHE A 78 14.10 -0.48 -1.81
C PHE A 78 13.25 -1.72 -2.13
N PHE A 79 12.04 -1.83 -1.57
CA PHE A 79 11.09 -2.87 -1.92
C PHE A 79 10.75 -2.86 -3.41
N GLY A 80 10.44 -1.68 -3.96
CA GLY A 80 10.17 -1.50 -5.39
C GLY A 80 11.37 -1.87 -6.26
N LEU A 81 12.59 -1.57 -5.82
CA LEU A 81 13.82 -2.00 -6.50
C LEU A 81 13.92 -3.53 -6.52
N LEU A 82 13.77 -4.20 -5.38
CA LEU A 82 13.86 -5.68 -5.32
C LEU A 82 12.76 -6.37 -6.14
N VAL A 83 11.52 -5.92 -6.00
CA VAL A 83 10.39 -6.46 -6.79
C VAL A 83 10.59 -6.17 -8.28
N GLY A 84 11.04 -4.97 -8.64
CA GLY A 84 11.33 -4.60 -10.02
C GLY A 84 12.41 -5.48 -10.64
N LEU A 85 13.52 -5.72 -9.92
CA LEU A 85 14.59 -6.59 -10.39
C LEU A 85 14.16 -8.06 -10.54
N THR A 86 13.37 -8.57 -9.58
CA THR A 86 12.86 -9.96 -9.65
C THR A 86 11.84 -10.15 -10.78
N LEU A 87 10.98 -9.16 -11.03
CA LEU A 87 10.09 -9.16 -12.19
C LEU A 87 10.87 -9.10 -13.50
N LEU A 88 11.91 -8.27 -13.57
CA LEU A 88 12.79 -8.20 -14.74
C LEU A 88 13.47 -9.55 -15.01
N ASP A 89 14.02 -10.20 -13.98
CA ASP A 89 14.60 -11.54 -14.11
C ASP A 89 13.56 -12.54 -14.62
N THR A 90 12.35 -12.55 -14.06
CA THR A 90 11.29 -13.48 -14.48
C THR A 90 10.86 -13.27 -15.93
N LEU A 91 10.81 -12.02 -16.40
CA LEU A 91 10.37 -11.69 -17.76
C LEU A 91 11.43 -11.98 -18.83
N PHE A 92 12.71 -11.87 -18.49
CA PHE A 92 13.82 -11.99 -19.45
C PHE A 92 14.69 -13.23 -19.24
N ARG A 93 14.41 -14.06 -18.22
CA ARG A 93 15.12 -15.31 -17.98
C ARG A 93 14.91 -16.27 -19.17
N PRO A 94 15.98 -16.68 -19.87
CA PRO A 94 15.86 -17.68 -20.92
C PRO A 94 15.52 -19.04 -20.34
N GLU A 95 14.66 -19.79 -21.03
CA GLU A 95 14.40 -21.19 -20.70
C GLU A 95 15.66 -22.01 -20.92
N VAL A 96 16.16 -22.65 -19.86
CA VAL A 96 17.29 -23.58 -19.95
C VAL A 96 16.73 -24.89 -20.48
N MET A 97 16.84 -25.12 -21.78
CA MET A 97 16.51 -26.42 -22.38
C MET A 97 17.54 -27.44 -21.87
N PRO A 98 17.13 -28.53 -21.19
CA PRO A 98 18.08 -29.55 -20.76
C PRO A 98 18.73 -30.18 -22.00
N ALA A 99 20.06 -30.26 -22.01
CA ALA A 99 20.81 -30.82 -23.12
C ALA A 99 20.68 -32.36 -23.13
N PHE A 100 19.57 -32.87 -23.67
CA PHE A 100 19.38 -34.27 -24.04
C PHE A 100 18.60 -34.35 -25.36
#